data_AF-A0AAW2D0D6-F1
#
_entry.id   AF-A0AAW2D0D6-F1
#
_cell.length_a   1.000
_cell.length_b   1.000
_cell.length_c   1.000
_cell.angle_alpha   90.00
_cell.angle_beta   90.00
_cell.angle_gamma   90.00
#
_symmetry.space_group_name_H-M   'P 1'
#
loop_
_entity.id
_entity.type
_entity.pdbx_description
1 polymer ?
#
loop_
_entity_poly.entity_id
_entity_poly.type
_entity_poly.pdbx_seq_one_letter_code
_entity_poly.pdbx_strand_id
1 'polypeptide(L)'
;MSRLQALQPIEVFSRPLTHRVTMEVIIEEGCRTPRHSECQIPADLACPPAPKKKKVGYVMKQRDPPKNGYFQPPDLEVLFTIAPRREAFAWT
;
A
#
# COMPACT_ATOMS: atom_id res chain seq x y z
N MET A 1 -29.01 -44.67 -16.12
CA MET A 1 -27.53 -44.54 -16.14
C MET A 1 -27.19 -43.28 -16.93
N SER A 2 -27.14 -42.15 -16.24
CA SER A 2 -26.88 -40.83 -16.83
C SER A 2 -25.39 -40.65 -17.07
N ARG A 3 -25.03 -40.34 -18.31
CA ARG A 3 -23.67 -40.17 -18.80
C ARG A 3 -23.12 -38.84 -18.29
N LEU A 4 -22.09 -38.85 -17.44
CA LEU A 4 -21.37 -37.63 -17.06
C LEU A 4 -20.70 -37.05 -18.30
N GLN A 5 -21.10 -35.85 -18.73
CA GLN A 5 -20.35 -35.09 -19.73
C GLN A 5 -19.14 -34.46 -19.02
N ALA A 6 -17.94 -34.84 -19.46
CA ALA A 6 -16.71 -34.19 -19.04
C ALA A 6 -16.72 -32.74 -19.54
N LEU A 7 -16.60 -31.79 -18.61
CA LEU A 7 -16.37 -30.39 -18.94
C LEU A 7 -15.02 -30.28 -19.64
N GLN A 8 -15.02 -29.71 -20.85
CA GLN A 8 -13.78 -29.40 -21.56
C GLN A 8 -13.01 -28.33 -20.76
N PRO A 9 -11.68 -28.44 -20.61
CA PRO A 9 -10.90 -27.43 -19.92
C PRO A 9 -11.02 -26.10 -20.68
N ILE A 10 -11.16 -25.02 -19.91
CA ILE A 10 -11.09 -23.66 -20.45
C ILE A 10 -9.66 -23.46 -20.94
N GLU A 11 -9.46 -23.30 -22.24
CA GLU A 11 -8.18 -22.86 -22.77
C GLU A 11 -7.88 -21.47 -22.23
N VAL A 12 -7.01 -21.39 -21.23
CA VAL A 12 -6.39 -20.14 -20.87
C VAL A 12 -5.44 -19.81 -22.00
N PHE A 13 -5.90 -19.00 -22.94
CA PHE A 13 -5.08 -18.44 -24.02
C PHE A 13 -3.98 -17.58 -23.38
N SER A 14 -2.89 -18.23 -23.00
CA SER A 14 -1.68 -17.59 -22.52
C SER A 14 -1.07 -16.87 -23.70
N ARG A 15 -1.51 -15.63 -23.93
CA ARG A 15 -0.88 -14.76 -24.93
C ARG A 15 0.60 -14.71 -24.58
N PRO A 16 1.51 -14.99 -25.52
CA PRO A 16 2.92 -14.85 -25.25
C PRO A 16 3.16 -13.38 -24.87
N LEU A 17 3.86 -13.15 -23.77
CA LEU A 17 4.31 -11.82 -23.35
C LEU A 17 5.40 -11.35 -24.33
N THR A 18 5.01 -11.08 -25.58
CA THR A 18 5.89 -10.55 -26.62
C THR A 18 6.17 -9.07 -26.42
N HIS A 19 5.49 -8.43 -25.46
CA HIS A 19 5.96 -7.17 -24.90
C HIS A 19 7.00 -7.46 -23.81
N ARG A 20 8.08 -8.15 -24.21
CA ARG A 20 9.43 -7.85 -23.73
C ARG A 20 9.71 -6.42 -24.19
N VAL A 21 9.08 -5.45 -23.52
CA VAL A 21 9.59 -4.09 -23.47
C VAL A 21 11.04 -4.26 -23.07
N THR A 22 11.94 -3.88 -23.97
CA THR A 22 13.36 -3.72 -23.66
C THR A 22 13.45 -2.83 -22.43
N MET A 23 13.63 -3.44 -21.26
CA MET A 23 13.94 -2.79 -19.98
C MET A 23 15.39 -2.31 -19.96
N GLU A 24 15.93 -1.93 -21.11
CA GLU A 24 17.32 -1.50 -21.25
C GLU A 24 17.32 -0.27 -22.16
N VAL A 25 17.98 0.78 -21.65
CA VAL A 25 18.05 2.18 -22.12
C VAL A 25 16.91 3.12 -21.66
N ILE A 26 16.56 3.08 -20.37
CA ILE A 26 16.13 4.29 -19.60
C ILE A 26 16.58 4.14 -18.13
N ILE A 27 17.87 3.89 -17.88
CA ILE A 27 18.38 3.80 -16.49
C ILE A 27 19.35 4.94 -16.17
N GLU A 28 20.03 5.51 -17.17
CA GLU A 28 20.97 6.63 -16.93
C GLU A 28 20.25 7.95 -16.62
N GLU A 29 19.03 8.12 -17.14
CA GLU A 29 18.14 9.22 -16.77
C GLU A 29 17.04 8.65 -15.88
N GLY A 30 17.32 8.58 -14.57
CA GLY A 30 16.37 8.06 -13.59
C GLY A 30 15.01 8.78 -13.62
N CYS A 31 14.02 8.26 -12.86
CA CYS A 31 12.68 8.84 -12.79
C CYS A 31 12.73 10.34 -12.45
N ARG A 32 12.31 11.19 -13.39
CA ARG A 32 12.30 12.65 -13.23
C ARG A 32 10.89 13.20 -13.46
N THR A 33 10.53 14.20 -12.67
CA THR A 33 9.31 14.99 -12.90
C THR A 33 9.35 15.62 -14.30
N PRO A 34 8.33 15.41 -15.15
CA PRO A 34 8.23 16.05 -16.46
C PRO A 34 8.28 17.58 -16.34
N ARG A 35 9.05 18.23 -17.22
CA ARG A 35 9.27 19.69 -17.18
C ARG A 35 8.40 20.48 -18.16
N HIS A 36 7.65 19.80 -19.01
CA HIS A 36 6.77 20.43 -20.00
C HIS A 36 5.66 21.24 -19.29
N SER A 37 5.31 22.40 -19.83
CA SER A 37 4.32 23.32 -19.22
C SER A 37 2.96 22.66 -19.00
N GLU A 38 2.54 21.77 -19.91
CA GLU A 38 1.27 21.02 -19.79
C GLU A 38 1.26 20.03 -18.63
N CYS A 39 2.44 19.61 -18.14
CA CYS A 39 2.59 18.68 -17.03
C CYS A 39 2.89 19.40 -15.70
N GLN A 40 3.13 20.71 -15.72
CA GLN A 40 3.41 21.48 -14.51
C GLN A 40 2.11 21.74 -13.74
N ILE A 41 2.18 21.60 -12.42
CA ILE A 41 1.10 22.01 -11.55
C ILE A 41 0.98 23.54 -11.63
N PRO A 42 -0.22 24.11 -11.86
CA PRO A 42 -0.41 25.55 -11.88
C PRO A 42 0.16 26.22 -10.62
N ALA A 43 0.97 27.27 -10.78
CA ALA A 43 1.66 27.95 -9.68
C ALA A 43 0.69 28.66 -8.72
N ASP A 44 -0.49 29.06 -9.19
CA ASP A 44 -1.42 29.94 -8.46
C ASP A 44 -2.45 29.19 -7.60
N LEU A 45 -2.20 27.92 -7.25
CA LEU A 45 -3.00 27.24 -6.24
C LEU A 45 -2.60 27.76 -4.86
N ALA A 46 -3.12 28.94 -4.48
CA ALA A 46 -3.06 29.40 -3.11
C ALA A 46 -3.60 28.29 -2.20
N CYS A 47 -2.74 27.81 -1.29
CA CYS A 47 -3.13 26.76 -0.34
C CYS A 47 -4.41 27.21 0.36
N PRO A 48 -5.45 26.36 0.43
CA PRO A 48 -6.64 26.72 1.17
C PRO A 48 -6.24 27.14 2.59
N PRO A 49 -6.91 28.15 3.18
CA PRO A 49 -6.57 28.62 4.50
C PRO A 49 -6.58 27.46 5.50
N ALA A 50 -5.60 27.44 6.40
CA ALA A 50 -5.44 26.36 7.36
C ALA A 50 -6.77 26.05 8.08
N PRO A 51 -7.14 24.76 8.23
CA PRO A 51 -8.32 24.39 8.98
C PRO A 51 -8.32 25.02 10.38
N LYS A 52 -9.39 25.75 10.73
CA LYS A 52 -9.50 26.39 12.04
C LYS A 52 -9.68 25.32 13.11
N LYS A 53 -8.80 25.32 14.12
CA LYS A 53 -9.00 24.49 15.33
C LYS A 53 -10.32 24.91 15.99
N LYS A 54 -11.18 23.93 16.29
CA LYS A 54 -12.41 24.16 17.07
C LYS A 54 -11.99 24.65 18.46
N LYS A 55 -12.66 25.69 18.98
CA LYS A 55 -12.47 26.13 20.38
C LYS A 55 -12.81 24.95 21.29
N VAL A 56 -12.03 24.74 22.34
CA VAL A 56 -12.24 23.68 23.36
C VAL A 56 -13.51 24.02 24.16
N GLY A 57 -14.66 23.83 23.54
CA GLY A 57 -15.97 23.93 24.15
C GLY A 57 -16.64 22.58 24.04
N TYR A 58 -16.98 22.00 25.18
CA TYR A 58 -17.92 20.89 25.36
C TYR A 58 -17.47 19.43 25.18
N VAL A 59 -16.41 19.09 24.44
CA VAL A 59 -16.06 17.65 24.21
C VAL A 59 -14.81 17.16 24.95
N MET A 60 -13.96 18.07 25.46
CA MET A 60 -12.70 17.72 26.14
C MET A 60 -12.79 17.97 27.66
N LYS A 61 -13.84 17.49 28.34
CA LYS A 61 -13.60 17.10 29.74
C LYS A 61 -12.57 15.98 29.62
N GLN A 62 -11.33 16.24 30.03
CA GLN A 62 -10.21 15.29 30.00
C GLN A 62 -10.76 13.93 30.42
N ARG A 63 -11.02 13.05 29.45
CA ARG A 63 -11.57 11.75 29.75
C ARG A 63 -10.40 10.94 30.23
N ASP A 64 -10.51 10.39 31.44
CA ASP A 64 -9.47 9.52 31.94
C ASP A 64 -9.19 8.41 30.91
N PRO A 65 -7.92 8.07 30.68
CA PRO A 65 -7.57 6.92 29.86
C PRO A 65 -8.37 5.68 30.27
N PRO A 66 -8.72 4.79 29.34
CA PRO A 66 -9.32 3.51 29.66
C PRO A 66 -8.46 2.79 30.71
N LYS A 67 -9.11 2.24 31.74
CA LYS A 67 -8.43 1.57 32.87
C LYS A 67 -7.49 0.44 32.44
N ASN A 68 -7.76 -0.16 31.28
CA ASN A 68 -7.06 -1.32 30.77
C ASN A 68 -6.05 -0.96 29.66
N GLY A 69 -5.73 0.34 29.51
CA GLY A 69 -4.96 0.85 28.38
C GLY A 69 -5.79 0.94 27.10
N TYR A 70 -5.28 1.69 26.12
CA TYR A 70 -5.91 1.83 24.80
C TYR A 70 -5.63 0.64 23.88
N PHE A 71 -4.50 -0.03 24.13
CA PHE A 71 -4.05 -1.16 23.37
C PHE A 71 -3.74 -2.29 24.34
N GLN A 72 -4.37 -3.43 24.12
CA GLN A 72 -4.06 -4.67 24.81
C GLN A 72 -3.34 -5.56 23.79
N PRO A 73 -2.00 -5.45 23.66
CA PRO A 73 -1.28 -6.30 22.74
C PRO A 73 -1.51 -7.77 23.11
N PRO A 74 -1.61 -8.67 22.12
CA PRO A 74 -1.45 -10.09 22.39
C PRO A 74 -0.07 -10.32 23.01
N ASP A 75 0.05 -11.40 23.77
CA ASP A 75 1.33 -11.80 24.35
C ASP A 75 2.38 -11.96 23.24
N LEU A 76 3.47 -11.21 23.37
CA LEU A 76 4.53 -11.16 22.37
C LEU A 76 5.21 -12.53 22.22
N GLU A 77 5.28 -13.30 23.31
CA GLU A 77 5.85 -14.64 23.29
C GLU A 77 5.04 -15.59 22.39
N VAL A 78 3.71 -15.42 22.35
CA VAL A 78 2.82 -16.17 21.45
C VAL A 78 3.05 -15.75 20.00
N LEU A 79 3.27 -14.46 19.74
CA LEU A 79 3.53 -13.95 18.39
C LEU A 79 4.86 -14.49 17.81
N PHE A 80 5.92 -14.56 18.63
CA PHE A 80 7.23 -15.02 18.19
C PHE A 80 7.37 -16.55 18.17
N THR A 81 6.53 -17.28 18.89
CA THR A 81 6.51 -18.76 18.84
C THR A 81 5.73 -19.31 17.66
N ILE A 82 4.74 -18.57 17.14
CA ILE A 82 3.89 -19.02 16.02
C ILE A 82 4.56 -18.82 14.65
N ALA A 83 5.41 -17.80 14.51
CA ALA A 83 6.03 -17.47 13.23
C ALA A 83 7.51 -17.89 13.20
N PRO A 84 7.94 -18.76 12.25
CA PRO A 84 9.35 -18.98 12.03
C PRO A 84 10.02 -17.66 11.62
N ARG A 85 11.10 -17.30 12.33
CA ARG A 85 11.91 -16.11 12.01
C ARG A 85 12.43 -16.26 10.58
N ARG A 86 11.99 -15.38 9.67
CA ARG A 86 12.62 -15.28 8.35
C ARG A 86 13.97 -14.61 8.57
N GLU A 87 15.04 -15.36 8.36
CA GLU A 87 16.38 -14.81 8.33
C GLU A 87 16.44 -13.73 7.24
N ALA A 88 16.94 -12.56 7.60
CA ALA A 88 17.18 -11.50 6.62
C ALA A 88 18.36 -11.93 5.75
N PHE A 89 18.22 -11.82 4.44
CA PHE A 89 19.35 -11.98 3.53
C PHE A 89 20.37 -10.89 3.85
N ALA A 90 21.56 -11.30 4.28
CA ALA A 90 22.70 -10.41 4.39
C ALA A 90 23.17 -10.09 2.97
N TRP A 91 23.09 -8.82 2.59
CA TRP A 91 23.75 -8.33 1.38
C TRP A 91 25.22 -8.12 1.73
N THR A 92 25.98 -9.22 1.75
CA THR A 92 27.45 -9.20 1.77
C THR A 92 27.98 -9.61 0.41
#